data_AF-A0A6H2H257-F1
#
_entry.id   AF-A0A6H2H257-F1
#
_cell.length_a   1.000
_cell.length_b   1.000
_cell.length_c   1.000
_cell.angle_alpha   90.00
_cell.angle_beta   90.00
_cell.angle_gamma   90.00
#
_symmetry.space_group_name_H-M   'P 1'
#
loop_
_entity.id
_entity.type
_entity.pdbx_description
1 polymer ?
#
loop_
_entity_poly.entity_id
_entity_poly.type
_entity_poly.pdbx_seq_one_letter_code
_entity_poly.pdbx_strand_id
1 'polypeptide(L)'
;MTCGNCSMDELTIEGRLACGPDGDEAGSRKLKAMLEDGLARLGQLLKTDADAFWMTEAGLAELADFAAHHLEAGQVRVRIGSGPWLSLEEAGTIADAEWIDGIIRSGSIEPYAQPIVTAEGERYGYELLARFRRTDGTLVLPGEAFAAARLRGRLYALDRACRMAAVRRAAVLGTRAFINFLPTSIYSPEFCLRSTMQLAERLGADPSLLVFEVVETERVDDPEHLKSILAYYRERGFRTALDDTGAGFSDEGLLKQLAPNYMKLDRGWAHGVAARADKQEAALRFLRLAREIGAVPLAEGIEEQADYDWLRERGYELFQGYLFGRPAPVPAPDGGSAPAAALPAGESSSTALAG
;
A
#
# COMPACT_ATOMS: atom_id res chain seq x y z
N MET A 1 7.34 -8.08 21.33
CA MET A 1 7.65 -9.42 20.79
C MET A 1 8.27 -9.24 19.41
N THR A 2 9.57 -9.47 19.30
CA THR A 2 10.28 -9.59 18.03
C THR A 2 9.75 -10.82 17.28
N CYS A 3 9.49 -10.65 15.98
CA CYS A 3 8.92 -11.69 15.13
C CYS A 3 9.95 -12.82 14.93
N GLY A 4 9.69 -14.00 15.50
CA GLY A 4 10.54 -15.19 15.34
C GLY A 4 10.34 -15.97 14.04
N ASN A 5 9.49 -15.51 13.12
CA ASN A 5 9.09 -16.28 11.93
C ASN A 5 9.23 -15.54 10.58
N CYS A 6 9.93 -14.40 10.55
CA CYS A 6 10.47 -13.85 9.32
C CYS A 6 11.99 -13.76 9.53
N SER A 7 12.74 -14.84 9.29
CA SER A 7 14.19 -14.67 9.14
C SER A 7 14.40 -13.89 7.85
N MET A 8 14.72 -12.61 8.02
CA MET A 8 15.16 -11.72 6.95
C MET A 8 16.67 -11.89 6.89
N ASP A 9 17.08 -13.11 6.51
CA ASP A 9 18.48 -13.48 6.37
C ASP A 9 19.05 -12.75 5.15
N GLU A 10 20.35 -12.45 5.20
CA GLU A 10 21.06 -11.78 4.12
C GLU A 10 20.94 -12.62 2.84
N LEU A 11 20.50 -11.98 1.75
CA LEU A 11 20.27 -12.67 0.49
C LEU A 11 21.60 -13.19 -0.06
N THR A 12 21.64 -14.49 -0.37
CA THR A 12 22.76 -15.09 -1.08
C THR A 12 22.52 -14.98 -2.59
N ILE A 13 23.47 -14.40 -3.32
CA ILE A 13 23.38 -14.21 -4.77
C ILE A 13 24.37 -15.12 -5.47
N GLU A 14 23.87 -15.91 -6.41
CA GLU A 14 24.69 -16.74 -7.32
C GLU A 14 24.94 -15.96 -8.60
N GLY A 15 26.21 -15.78 -8.99
CA GLY A 15 26.64 -15.19 -10.25
C GLY A 15 27.25 -16.22 -11.19
N ARG A 16 27.00 -16.05 -12.48
CA ARG A 16 27.61 -16.81 -13.58
C ARG A 16 27.96 -15.89 -14.73
N LEU A 17 28.94 -16.28 -15.51
CA LEU A 17 29.19 -15.65 -16.79
C LEU A 17 28.28 -16.25 -17.85
N ALA A 18 27.70 -15.41 -18.70
CA ALA A 18 27.09 -15.89 -19.92
C ALA A 18 28.19 -16.24 -20.91
N CYS A 19 28.15 -17.45 -21.49
CA CYS A 19 29.03 -17.76 -22.61
C CYS A 19 28.75 -16.74 -23.73
N GLY A 20 29.78 -16.02 -24.17
CA GLY A 20 29.67 -15.05 -25.26
C GLY A 20 29.20 -15.71 -26.56
N PRO A 21 28.73 -14.93 -27.54
CA PRO A 21 28.22 -15.44 -28.83
C PRO A 21 29.23 -16.32 -29.60
N ASP A 22 30.52 -16.17 -29.33
CA ASP A 22 31.62 -16.91 -29.97
C ASP A 22 32.14 -18.12 -29.18
N GLY A 23 31.60 -18.41 -27.99
CA GLY A 23 32.05 -19.54 -27.17
C GLY A 23 33.47 -19.42 -26.58
N ASP A 24 33.99 -18.19 -26.38
CA ASP A 24 35.31 -17.96 -25.77
C ASP A 24 35.33 -18.29 -24.26
N GLU A 25 35.63 -19.56 -23.97
CA GLU A 25 35.80 -20.06 -22.60
C GLU A 25 37.02 -19.49 -21.86
N ALA A 26 38.06 -19.03 -22.58
CA ALA A 26 39.29 -18.55 -21.96
C ALA A 26 39.12 -17.10 -21.47
N GLY A 27 38.49 -16.24 -22.28
CA GLY A 27 38.09 -14.89 -21.87
C GLY A 27 37.12 -14.92 -20.69
N SER A 28 36.14 -15.82 -20.73
CA SER A 28 35.19 -16.03 -19.64
C SER A 28 35.89 -16.45 -18.34
N ARG A 29 36.80 -17.43 -18.39
CA ARG A 29 37.57 -17.85 -17.20
C ARG A 29 38.40 -16.73 -16.58
N LYS A 30 39.04 -15.90 -17.40
CA LYS A 30 39.83 -14.76 -16.91
C LYS A 30 38.96 -13.70 -16.25
N LEU A 31 37.81 -13.38 -16.85
CA LEU A 31 36.85 -12.44 -16.29
C LEU A 31 36.30 -12.95 -14.94
N LYS A 32 35.92 -14.23 -14.86
CA LYS A 32 35.43 -14.86 -13.61
C LYS A 32 36.45 -14.71 -12.49
N ALA A 33 37.71 -15.09 -12.74
CA ALA A 33 38.77 -15.00 -11.74
C ALA A 33 39.01 -13.55 -11.26
N MET A 34 38.91 -12.56 -12.16
CA MET A 34 39.03 -11.14 -11.80
C MET A 34 37.88 -10.69 -10.88
N LEU A 35 36.64 -11.08 -11.18
CA LEU A 35 35.48 -10.74 -10.37
C LEU A 35 35.54 -11.42 -8.99
N GLU A 36 35.95 -12.69 -8.94
CA GLU A 36 36.12 -13.43 -7.69
C GLU A 36 37.17 -12.80 -6.78
N ASP A 37 38.33 -12.42 -7.33
CA ASP A 37 39.39 -11.74 -6.57
C ASP A 37 38.93 -10.36 -6.06
N GLY A 38 38.16 -9.63 -6.87
CA GLY A 38 37.51 -8.39 -6.44
C GLY A 38 36.58 -8.59 -5.24
N LEU A 39 35.62 -9.51 -5.37
CA LEU A 39 34.64 -9.81 -4.31
C LEU A 39 35.31 -10.38 -3.05
N ALA A 40 36.34 -11.21 -3.20
CA ALA A 40 37.10 -11.78 -2.08
C ALA A 40 37.84 -10.68 -1.28
N ARG A 41 38.48 -9.72 -1.98
CA ARG A 41 39.15 -8.58 -1.33
C ARG A 41 38.18 -7.69 -0.56
N LEU A 42 36.95 -7.57 -1.03
CA LEU A 42 35.88 -6.83 -0.34
C LEU A 42 35.21 -7.64 0.78
N GLY A 43 35.57 -8.91 0.96
CA GLY A 43 34.94 -9.82 1.93
C GLY A 43 33.51 -10.20 1.57
N GLN A 44 33.10 -10.02 0.30
CA GLN A 44 31.73 -10.26 -0.17
C GLN A 44 31.58 -11.59 -0.92
N LEU A 45 32.67 -12.30 -1.20
CA LEU A 45 32.65 -13.63 -1.80
C LEU A 45 32.36 -14.70 -0.73
N LEU A 46 31.28 -15.46 -0.92
CA LEU A 46 30.83 -16.50 0.01
C LEU A 46 31.39 -17.88 -0.35
N LYS A 47 31.33 -18.25 -1.63
CA LYS A 47 31.90 -19.50 -2.17
C LYS A 47 32.04 -19.42 -3.69
N THR A 48 32.78 -20.35 -4.28
CA THR A 48 32.93 -20.49 -5.74
C THR A 48 32.94 -21.96 -6.14
N ASP A 49 32.50 -22.25 -7.36
CA ASP A 49 32.71 -23.53 -8.04
C ASP A 49 33.21 -23.31 -9.48
N ALA A 50 33.19 -24.35 -10.31
CA ALA A 50 33.70 -24.27 -11.69
C ALA A 50 32.96 -23.22 -12.54
N ASP A 51 31.64 -23.12 -12.40
CA ASP A 51 30.77 -22.38 -13.31
C ASP A 51 30.14 -21.13 -12.67
N ALA A 52 30.18 -21.04 -11.34
CA ALA A 52 29.48 -20.04 -10.56
C ALA A 52 30.30 -19.53 -9.38
N PHE A 53 29.86 -18.38 -8.87
CA PHE A 53 30.37 -17.77 -7.64
C PHE A 53 29.20 -17.23 -6.83
N TRP A 54 29.32 -17.22 -5.52
CA TRP A 54 28.27 -16.75 -4.62
C TRP A 54 28.78 -15.56 -3.85
N MET A 55 27.94 -14.54 -3.74
CA MET A 55 28.25 -13.29 -3.06
C MET A 55 27.12 -12.89 -2.11
N THR A 56 27.46 -11.99 -1.20
CA THR A 56 26.50 -11.26 -0.37
C THR A 56 25.72 -10.23 -1.20
N GLU A 57 24.66 -9.69 -0.62
CA GLU A 57 23.92 -8.57 -1.18
C GLU A 57 24.77 -7.32 -1.41
N ALA A 58 25.66 -6.99 -0.47
CA ALA A 58 26.61 -5.89 -0.67
C ALA A 58 27.59 -6.17 -1.83
N GLY A 59 28.01 -7.43 -2.02
CA GLY A 59 28.82 -7.83 -3.17
C GLY A 59 28.13 -7.62 -4.51
N LEU A 60 26.81 -7.84 -4.58
CA LEU A 60 26.03 -7.59 -5.78
C LEU A 60 25.99 -6.09 -6.13
N ALA A 61 25.83 -5.20 -5.13
CA ALA A 61 25.81 -3.76 -5.36
C ALA A 61 27.15 -3.27 -5.93
N GLU A 62 28.27 -3.71 -5.35
CA GLU A 62 29.62 -3.41 -5.83
C GLU A 62 29.86 -3.96 -7.26
N LEU A 63 29.41 -5.18 -7.51
CA LEU A 63 29.53 -5.80 -8.84
C LEU A 63 28.68 -5.08 -9.89
N ALA A 64 27.47 -4.64 -9.54
CA ALA A 64 26.59 -3.92 -10.45
C ALA A 64 27.20 -2.57 -10.86
N ASP A 65 27.76 -1.81 -9.92
CA ASP A 65 28.46 -0.55 -10.22
C ASP A 65 29.68 -0.76 -11.12
N PHE A 66 30.51 -1.76 -10.80
CA PHE A 66 31.66 -2.11 -11.63
C PHE A 66 31.23 -2.49 -13.06
N ALA A 67 30.22 -3.35 -13.17
CA ALA A 67 29.74 -3.87 -14.45
C ALA A 67 29.13 -2.79 -15.33
N ALA A 68 28.39 -1.83 -14.76
CA ALA A 68 27.79 -0.72 -15.48
C ALA A 68 28.83 0.11 -16.27
N HIS A 69 30.09 0.12 -15.82
CA HIS A 69 31.17 0.90 -16.43
C HIS A 69 32.17 0.07 -17.26
N HIS A 70 32.28 -1.23 -16.99
CA HIS A 70 33.40 -2.05 -17.49
C HIS A 70 33.00 -3.31 -18.24
N LEU A 71 31.74 -3.74 -18.16
CA LEU A 71 31.27 -4.99 -18.78
C LEU A 71 30.21 -4.71 -19.85
N GLU A 72 30.12 -5.61 -20.83
CA GLU A 72 29.02 -5.58 -21.79
C GLU A 72 27.75 -6.15 -21.18
N ALA A 73 26.60 -5.63 -21.62
CA ALA A 73 25.30 -6.06 -21.13
C ALA A 73 25.11 -7.58 -21.30
N GLY A 74 24.79 -8.26 -20.20
CA GLY A 74 24.50 -9.70 -20.19
C GLY A 74 25.73 -10.61 -20.06
N GLN A 75 26.96 -10.09 -19.97
CA GLN A 75 28.16 -10.91 -19.72
C GLN A 75 28.12 -11.62 -18.36
N VAL A 76 27.42 -11.04 -17.38
CA VAL A 76 27.16 -11.63 -16.08
C VAL A 76 25.66 -11.77 -15.90
N ARG A 77 25.24 -12.95 -15.44
CA ARG A 77 23.88 -13.23 -14.97
C ARG A 77 23.95 -13.58 -13.50
N VAL A 78 22.96 -13.12 -12.74
CA VAL A 78 22.86 -13.43 -11.32
C VAL A 78 21.51 -14.02 -10.98
N ARG A 79 21.43 -14.75 -9.88
CA ARG A 79 20.20 -15.32 -9.36
C ARG A 79 20.17 -15.16 -7.85
N ILE A 80 19.06 -14.65 -7.33
CA ILE A 80 18.82 -14.49 -5.90
C ILE A 80 18.07 -15.73 -5.41
N GLY A 81 18.69 -16.50 -4.51
CA GLY A 81 18.14 -17.76 -4.02
C GLY A 81 17.78 -18.74 -5.15
N SER A 82 16.53 -19.21 -5.19
CA SER A 82 16.00 -20.09 -6.25
C SER A 82 15.21 -19.35 -7.33
N GLY A 83 15.38 -18.03 -7.45
CA GLY A 83 14.66 -17.19 -8.42
C GLY A 83 15.09 -17.40 -9.88
N PRO A 84 14.58 -16.57 -10.80
CA PRO A 84 15.05 -16.56 -12.18
C PRO A 84 16.48 -16.01 -12.27
N TRP A 85 17.13 -16.27 -13.41
CA TRP A 85 18.37 -15.57 -13.78
C TRP A 85 18.03 -14.15 -14.23
N LEU A 86 18.76 -13.18 -13.69
CA LEU A 86 18.63 -11.75 -13.89
C LEU A 86 19.90 -11.20 -14.53
N SER A 87 19.77 -10.08 -15.24
CA SER A 87 20.91 -9.19 -15.49
C SER A 87 21.41 -8.54 -14.19
N LEU A 88 22.63 -8.00 -14.22
CA LEU A 88 23.14 -7.22 -13.09
C LEU A 88 22.34 -5.94 -12.83
N GLU A 89 21.77 -5.31 -13.86
CA GLU A 89 20.92 -4.12 -13.73
C GLU A 89 19.61 -4.43 -12.97
N GLU A 90 18.92 -5.50 -13.38
CA GLU A 90 17.70 -5.96 -12.70
C GLU A 90 17.99 -6.35 -11.24
N ALA A 91 19.10 -7.04 -10.99
CA ALA A 91 19.50 -7.45 -9.66
C ALA A 91 19.95 -6.26 -8.79
N GLY A 92 20.65 -5.28 -9.37
CA GLY A 92 21.02 -4.02 -8.71
C GLY A 92 19.78 -3.26 -8.25
N THR A 93 18.74 -3.20 -9.08
CA THR A 93 17.45 -2.58 -8.72
C THR A 93 16.79 -3.27 -7.50
N ILE A 94 16.94 -4.59 -7.35
CA ILE A 94 16.45 -5.33 -6.17
C ILE A 94 17.32 -5.06 -4.94
N ALA A 95 18.64 -4.95 -5.11
CA ALA A 95 19.57 -4.62 -4.04
C ALA A 95 19.34 -3.19 -3.51
N ASP A 96 19.11 -2.22 -4.39
CA ASP A 96 18.78 -0.84 -4.04
C ASP A 96 17.49 -0.70 -3.22
N ALA A 97 16.62 -1.70 -3.27
CA ALA A 97 15.40 -1.78 -2.50
C ALA A 97 15.58 -2.40 -1.09
N GLU A 98 16.80 -2.77 -0.67
CA GLU A 98 17.10 -3.43 0.62
C GLU A 98 16.58 -2.67 1.84
N TRP A 99 16.57 -1.34 1.78
CA TRP A 99 16.09 -0.47 2.86
C TRP A 99 14.66 -0.80 3.34
N ILE A 100 13.81 -1.40 2.48
CA ILE A 100 12.45 -1.80 2.87
C ILE A 100 12.45 -2.90 3.94
N ASP A 101 13.47 -3.77 3.91
CA ASP A 101 13.64 -4.83 4.89
C ASP A 101 13.93 -4.24 6.28
N GLY A 102 14.68 -3.14 6.34
CA GLY A 102 14.90 -2.36 7.54
C GLY A 102 13.60 -1.83 8.14
N ILE A 103 12.74 -1.21 7.32
CA ILE A 103 11.44 -0.64 7.73
C ILE A 103 10.50 -1.73 8.27
N ILE A 104 10.40 -2.86 7.59
CA ILE A 104 9.55 -3.99 8.01
C ILE A 104 10.04 -4.55 9.34
N ARG A 105 11.36 -4.70 9.50
CA ARG A 105 12.00 -5.30 10.68
C ARG A 105 11.88 -4.40 11.91
N SER A 106 12.14 -3.10 11.76
CA SER A 106 12.00 -2.13 12.85
C SER A 106 10.55 -1.81 13.17
N GLY A 107 9.63 -2.02 12.21
CA GLY A 107 8.26 -1.56 12.30
C GLY A 107 8.16 -0.03 12.26
N SER A 108 9.06 0.65 11.54
CA SER A 108 9.10 2.11 11.35
C SER A 108 7.95 2.60 10.44
N ILE A 109 6.72 2.29 10.86
CA ILE A 109 5.47 2.56 10.16
C ILE A 109 4.60 3.41 11.08
N GLU A 110 4.31 4.62 10.64
CA GLU A 110 3.51 5.61 11.36
C GLU A 110 2.23 5.87 10.58
N PRO A 111 1.07 5.32 11.01
CA PRO A 111 -0.20 5.67 10.39
C PRO A 111 -0.50 7.15 10.63
N TYR A 112 -0.87 7.87 9.57
CA TYR A 112 -1.46 9.20 9.65
C TYR A 112 -2.98 9.04 9.52
N ALA A 113 -3.73 9.80 10.30
CA ALA A 113 -5.18 9.82 10.28
C ALA A 113 -5.68 10.96 9.37
N GLN A 114 -6.51 10.63 8.37
CA GLN A 114 -7.26 11.62 7.61
C GLN A 114 -8.75 11.54 7.98
N PRO A 115 -9.41 12.66 8.32
CA PRO A 115 -10.79 12.63 8.77
C PRO A 115 -11.75 12.24 7.65
N ILE A 116 -12.72 11.40 8.01
CA ILE A 116 -13.94 11.12 7.24
C ILE A 116 -15.09 11.77 8.00
N VAL A 117 -15.91 12.55 7.31
CA VAL A 117 -17.03 13.30 7.90
C VAL A 117 -18.37 12.86 7.33
N THR A 118 -19.46 13.11 8.07
CA THR A 118 -20.83 12.93 7.59
C THR A 118 -21.24 14.08 6.65
N ALA A 119 -22.42 13.96 6.06
CA ALA A 119 -23.08 15.03 5.28
C ALA A 119 -23.26 16.36 6.04
N GLU A 120 -23.23 16.33 7.37
CA GLU A 120 -23.33 17.50 8.24
C GLU A 120 -21.96 18.08 8.60
N GLY A 121 -20.86 17.43 8.19
CA GLY A 121 -19.49 17.81 8.54
C GLY A 121 -19.01 17.26 9.88
N GLU A 122 -19.80 16.42 10.55
CA GLU A 122 -19.41 15.78 11.80
C GLU A 122 -18.42 14.65 11.56
N ARG A 123 -17.42 14.50 12.44
CA ARG A 123 -16.40 13.46 12.26
C ARG A 123 -17.00 12.06 12.45
N TYR A 124 -16.98 11.27 11.38
CA TYR A 124 -17.43 9.88 11.38
C TYR A 124 -16.33 8.90 11.79
N GLY A 125 -15.09 9.17 11.39
CA GLY A 125 -13.94 8.30 11.60
C GLY A 125 -12.68 8.84 10.93
N TYR A 126 -11.70 7.96 10.74
CA TYR A 126 -10.46 8.27 10.07
C TYR A 126 -10.05 7.18 9.10
N GLU A 127 -9.43 7.55 7.98
CA GLU A 127 -8.58 6.64 7.23
C GLU A 127 -7.16 6.66 7.79
N LEU A 128 -6.59 5.48 8.03
CA LEU A 128 -5.23 5.30 8.53
C LEU A 128 -4.26 5.04 7.38
N LEU A 129 -3.59 6.10 6.95
CA LEU A 129 -2.67 6.13 5.83
C LEU A 129 -1.24 5.90 6.31
N ALA A 130 -0.63 4.79 5.92
CA ALA A 130 0.74 4.49 6.32
C ALA A 130 1.74 5.58 5.89
N ARG A 131 2.68 5.93 6.77
CA ARG A 131 3.91 6.65 6.47
C ARG A 131 5.08 5.82 6.96
N PHE A 132 6.17 5.84 6.21
CA PHE A 132 7.32 5.00 6.48
C PHE A 132 8.53 5.88 6.78
N ARG A 133 9.39 5.44 7.70
CA ARG A 133 10.67 6.12 7.95
C ARG A 133 11.81 5.13 7.80
N ARG A 134 12.78 5.47 6.96
CA ARG A 134 14.07 4.76 6.88
C ARG A 134 14.85 4.95 8.19
N THR A 135 15.88 4.15 8.37
CA THR A 135 16.75 4.18 9.57
C THR A 135 17.49 5.51 9.74
N ASP A 136 17.77 6.21 8.64
CA ASP A 136 18.35 7.55 8.60
C ASP A 136 17.33 8.68 8.88
N GLY A 137 16.05 8.34 9.10
CA GLY A 137 14.97 9.28 9.34
C GLY A 137 14.23 9.78 8.09
N THR A 138 14.67 9.38 6.89
CA THR A 138 14.03 9.78 5.62
C THR A 138 12.58 9.29 5.56
N LEU A 139 11.65 10.19 5.26
CA LEU A 139 10.24 9.86 5.06
C LEU A 139 10.07 9.18 3.69
N VAL A 140 9.41 8.03 3.68
CA VAL A 140 9.08 7.28 2.46
C VAL A 140 7.56 7.21 2.32
N LEU A 141 7.07 7.50 1.11
CA LEU A 141 5.65 7.44 0.79
C LEU A 141 5.22 6.01 0.44
N PRO A 142 3.93 5.66 0.60
CA PRO A 142 3.43 4.31 0.31
C PRO A 142 3.79 3.76 -1.06
N GLY A 143 3.66 4.57 -2.13
CA GLY A 143 3.97 4.10 -3.50
C GLY A 143 5.38 3.53 -3.62
N GLU A 144 6.38 4.23 -3.08
CA GLU A 144 7.78 3.81 -3.10
C GLU A 144 8.01 2.58 -2.20
N ALA A 145 7.46 2.57 -0.99
CA ALA A 145 7.59 1.44 -0.05
C ALA A 145 6.99 0.15 -0.62
N PHE A 146 5.80 0.22 -1.21
CA PHE A 146 5.14 -0.95 -1.80
C PHE A 146 5.80 -1.39 -3.11
N ALA A 147 6.36 -0.47 -3.91
CA ALA A 147 7.17 -0.84 -5.08
C ALA A 147 8.44 -1.61 -4.66
N ALA A 148 9.19 -1.09 -3.68
CA ALA A 148 10.37 -1.76 -3.13
C ALA A 148 10.01 -3.13 -2.52
N ALA A 149 8.91 -3.22 -1.77
CA ALA A 149 8.45 -4.49 -1.23
C ALA A 149 8.07 -5.51 -2.31
N ARG A 150 7.50 -5.10 -3.46
CA ARG A 150 7.22 -6.01 -4.58
C ARG A 150 8.53 -6.55 -5.18
N LEU A 151 9.50 -5.67 -5.45
CA LEU A 151 10.82 -6.05 -5.98
C LEU A 151 11.53 -7.07 -5.07
N ARG A 152 11.40 -6.90 -3.75
CA ARG A 152 12.02 -7.78 -2.73
C ARG A 152 11.24 -9.03 -2.38
N GLY A 153 10.03 -9.23 -2.94
CA GLY A 153 9.14 -10.31 -2.50
C GLY A 153 8.71 -10.19 -1.03
N ARG A 154 8.47 -8.96 -0.57
CA ARG A 154 8.09 -8.59 0.81
C ARG A 154 6.69 -8.00 0.92
N LEU A 155 5.90 -8.07 -0.15
CA LEU A 155 4.57 -7.46 -0.21
C LEU A 155 3.68 -7.88 0.98
N TYR A 156 3.60 -9.18 1.26
CA TYR A 156 2.87 -9.70 2.42
C TYR A 156 3.41 -9.18 3.76
N ALA A 157 4.73 -9.14 3.93
CA ALA A 157 5.34 -8.69 5.17
C ALA A 157 5.06 -7.21 5.44
N LEU A 158 5.17 -6.37 4.40
CA LEU A 158 4.85 -4.95 4.48
C LEU A 158 3.36 -4.70 4.74
N ASP A 159 2.47 -5.29 3.95
CA ASP A 159 1.02 -5.15 4.11
C ASP A 159 0.57 -5.56 5.52
N ARG A 160 1.07 -6.71 6.00
CA ARG A 160 0.82 -7.16 7.37
C ARG A 160 1.33 -6.16 8.40
N ALA A 161 2.55 -5.63 8.24
CA ALA A 161 3.12 -4.66 9.17
C ALA A 161 2.29 -3.36 9.21
N CYS A 162 1.83 -2.88 8.06
CA CYS A 162 0.90 -1.75 7.93
C CYS A 162 -0.40 -1.99 8.70
N ARG A 163 -1.07 -3.13 8.47
CA ARG A 163 -2.32 -3.47 9.18
C ARG A 163 -2.12 -3.59 10.67
N MET A 164 -1.02 -4.20 11.11
CA MET A 164 -0.70 -4.27 12.54
C MET A 164 -0.45 -2.88 13.14
N ALA A 165 0.22 -1.97 12.43
CA ALA A 165 0.41 -0.60 12.89
C ALA A 165 -0.93 0.16 12.96
N ALA A 166 -1.76 0.04 11.94
CA ALA A 166 -3.07 0.66 11.87
C ALA A 166 -4.00 0.17 12.98
N VAL A 167 -4.10 -1.14 13.23
CA VAL A 167 -4.94 -1.69 14.32
C VAL A 167 -4.50 -1.18 15.69
N ARG A 168 -3.18 -1.06 15.95
CA ARG A 168 -2.68 -0.47 17.21
C ARG A 168 -3.15 0.98 17.39
N ARG A 169 -3.18 1.75 16.31
CA ARG A 169 -3.65 3.15 16.34
C ARG A 169 -5.17 3.25 16.44
N ALA A 170 -5.88 2.40 15.71
CA ALA A 170 -7.33 2.37 15.75
C ALA A 170 -7.88 2.03 17.15
N ALA A 171 -7.21 1.13 17.88
CA ALA A 171 -7.60 0.77 19.24
C ALA A 171 -7.61 1.96 20.23
N VAL A 172 -6.82 3.02 19.98
CA VAL A 172 -6.76 4.21 20.85
C VAL A 172 -7.58 5.38 20.33
N LEU A 173 -8.13 5.30 19.11
CA LEU A 173 -8.92 6.37 18.50
C LEU A 173 -10.35 6.46 19.04
N GLY A 174 -10.93 5.34 19.49
CA GLY A 174 -12.31 5.28 19.97
C GLY A 174 -13.37 5.64 18.92
N THR A 175 -13.00 5.67 17.64
CA THR A 175 -13.89 5.93 16.50
C THR A 175 -13.58 4.96 15.36
N ARG A 176 -14.35 5.02 14.26
CA ARG A 176 -14.13 4.19 13.08
C ARG A 176 -12.77 4.46 12.45
N ALA A 177 -12.07 3.39 12.08
CA ALA A 177 -10.78 3.45 11.40
C ALA A 177 -10.84 2.62 10.12
N PHE A 178 -10.61 3.26 8.99
CA PHE A 178 -10.46 2.63 7.68
C PHE A 178 -8.99 2.24 7.51
N ILE A 179 -8.77 0.96 7.20
CA ILE A 179 -7.46 0.31 7.17
C ILE A 179 -7.29 -0.39 5.84
N ASN A 180 -6.36 0.11 5.04
CA ASN A 180 -6.01 -0.46 3.76
C ASN A 180 -5.39 -1.86 3.89
N PHE A 181 -5.74 -2.73 2.96
CA PHE A 181 -5.09 -4.02 2.74
C PHE A 181 -4.98 -4.36 1.26
N LEU A 182 -3.95 -5.12 0.91
CA LEU A 182 -3.75 -5.61 -0.46
C LEU A 182 -4.26 -7.06 -0.58
N PRO A 183 -5.31 -7.34 -1.37
CA PRO A 183 -5.82 -8.70 -1.55
C PRO A 183 -4.77 -9.68 -2.07
N THR A 184 -3.90 -9.25 -3.01
CA THR A 184 -2.83 -10.09 -3.59
C THR A 184 -1.77 -10.53 -2.58
N SER A 185 -1.69 -9.85 -1.44
CA SER A 185 -0.80 -10.21 -0.35
C SER A 185 -1.38 -11.30 0.58
N ILE A 186 -2.67 -11.62 0.45
CA ILE A 186 -3.40 -12.53 1.32
C ILE A 186 -3.69 -13.82 0.54
N TYR A 187 -2.81 -14.82 0.61
CA TYR A 187 -3.04 -16.11 -0.08
C TYR A 187 -4.02 -17.02 0.66
N SER A 188 -4.04 -16.94 1.99
CA SER A 188 -5.01 -17.64 2.83
C SER A 188 -5.54 -16.68 3.89
N PRO A 189 -6.83 -16.30 3.83
CA PRO A 189 -7.41 -15.40 4.82
C PRO A 189 -7.17 -15.87 6.26
N GLU A 190 -7.37 -17.16 6.53
CA GLU A 190 -7.21 -17.74 7.85
C GLU A 190 -5.78 -17.57 8.40
N PHE A 191 -4.76 -17.90 7.63
CA PHE A 191 -3.38 -17.79 8.10
C PHE A 191 -2.85 -16.36 8.07
N CYS A 192 -3.10 -15.63 6.98
CA CYS A 192 -2.54 -14.30 6.76
C CYS A 192 -3.17 -13.25 7.67
N LEU A 193 -4.48 -13.34 7.97
CA LEU A 193 -5.21 -12.36 8.77
C LEU A 193 -5.18 -12.64 10.26
N ARG A 194 -4.89 -13.88 10.68
CA ARG A 194 -4.90 -14.30 12.09
C ARG A 194 -4.19 -13.34 13.04
N SER A 195 -3.00 -12.86 12.67
CA SER A 195 -2.25 -11.94 13.54
C SER A 195 -2.93 -10.58 13.70
N THR A 196 -3.65 -10.11 12.68
CA THR A 196 -4.42 -8.86 12.74
C THR A 196 -5.63 -9.03 13.65
N MET A 197 -6.34 -10.16 13.51
CA MET A 197 -7.51 -10.49 14.34
C MET A 197 -7.11 -10.62 15.83
N GLN A 198 -6.07 -11.40 16.12
CA GLN A 198 -5.55 -11.57 17.48
C GLN A 198 -5.01 -10.28 18.09
N LEU A 199 -4.53 -9.35 17.26
CA LEU A 199 -4.10 -8.05 17.75
C LEU A 199 -5.29 -7.17 18.12
N ALA A 200 -6.32 -7.10 17.27
CA ALA A 200 -7.55 -6.36 17.56
C ALA A 200 -8.21 -6.87 18.86
N GLU A 201 -8.35 -8.19 19.00
CA GLU A 201 -8.90 -8.82 20.20
C GLU A 201 -8.09 -8.51 21.46
N ARG A 202 -6.75 -8.66 21.42
CA ARG A 202 -5.88 -8.37 22.56
C ARG A 202 -5.91 -6.90 22.99
N LEU A 203 -6.17 -5.99 22.06
CA LEU A 203 -6.29 -4.57 22.35
C LEU A 203 -7.71 -4.16 22.76
N GLY A 204 -8.67 -5.09 22.75
CA GLY A 204 -10.08 -4.79 23.03
C GLY A 204 -10.71 -3.86 21.99
N ALA A 205 -10.18 -3.83 20.76
CA ALA A 205 -10.73 -3.01 19.69
C ALA A 205 -12.09 -3.59 19.26
N ASP A 206 -13.12 -2.75 19.20
CA ASP A 206 -14.43 -3.13 18.67
C ASP A 206 -14.29 -3.44 17.17
N PRO A 207 -14.53 -4.69 16.72
CA PRO A 207 -14.43 -5.06 15.31
C PRO A 207 -15.33 -4.21 14.42
N SER A 208 -16.48 -3.76 14.92
CA SER A 208 -17.44 -2.97 14.14
C SER A 208 -16.96 -1.56 13.82
N LEU A 209 -15.92 -1.07 14.52
CA LEU A 209 -15.24 0.19 14.26
C LEU A 209 -14.05 0.04 13.30
N LEU A 210 -13.62 -1.18 13.01
CA LEU A 210 -12.49 -1.44 12.12
C LEU A 210 -13.01 -1.80 10.73
N VAL A 211 -12.76 -0.90 9.77
CA VAL A 211 -13.17 -1.04 8.38
C VAL A 211 -11.95 -1.44 7.56
N PHE A 212 -11.94 -2.63 6.96
CA PHE A 212 -10.87 -3.07 6.08
C PHE A 212 -11.18 -2.73 4.63
N GLU A 213 -10.29 -1.96 4.02
CA GLU A 213 -10.46 -1.39 2.70
C GLU A 213 -9.55 -2.05 1.67
N VAL A 214 -10.14 -2.46 0.55
CA VAL A 214 -9.39 -2.94 -0.62
C VAL A 214 -8.83 -1.73 -1.37
N VAL A 215 -7.51 -1.70 -1.59
CA VAL A 215 -6.85 -0.62 -2.34
C VAL A 215 -7.09 -0.75 -3.84
N GLU A 216 -7.40 0.36 -4.52
CA GLU A 216 -7.69 0.45 -5.97
C GLU A 216 -6.63 -0.24 -6.87
N THR A 217 -5.34 -0.05 -6.57
CA THR A 217 -4.24 -0.49 -7.46
C THR A 217 -4.13 -2.02 -7.63
N GLU A 218 -4.90 -2.77 -6.85
CA GLU A 218 -4.88 -4.23 -6.87
C GLU A 218 -5.93 -4.75 -7.86
N ARG A 219 -5.44 -5.15 -9.04
CA ARG A 219 -6.27 -5.85 -10.01
C ARG A 219 -6.69 -7.20 -9.41
N VAL A 220 -7.99 -7.37 -9.19
CA VAL A 220 -8.55 -8.62 -8.65
C VAL A 220 -8.70 -9.61 -9.79
N ASP A 221 -7.67 -10.41 -10.00
CA ASP A 221 -7.71 -11.48 -11.00
C ASP A 221 -8.57 -12.68 -10.55
N ASP A 222 -8.77 -12.84 -9.23
CA ASP A 222 -9.63 -13.87 -8.63
C ASP A 222 -10.71 -13.25 -7.70
N PRO A 223 -11.90 -12.94 -8.25
CA PRO A 223 -13.00 -12.37 -7.49
C PRO A 223 -13.54 -13.26 -6.37
N GLU A 224 -13.50 -14.59 -6.53
CA GLU A 224 -13.96 -15.52 -5.49
C GLU A 224 -12.99 -15.54 -4.31
N HIS A 225 -11.69 -15.41 -4.59
CA HIS A 225 -10.70 -15.25 -3.54
C HIS A 225 -10.89 -13.95 -2.75
N LEU A 226 -11.13 -12.82 -3.42
CA LEU A 226 -11.45 -11.56 -2.72
C LEU A 226 -12.71 -11.73 -1.85
N LYS A 227 -13.76 -12.34 -2.38
CA LYS A 227 -14.99 -12.62 -1.64
C LYS A 227 -14.71 -13.44 -0.38
N SER A 228 -13.80 -14.42 -0.45
CA SER A 228 -13.37 -15.20 0.72
C SER A 228 -12.66 -14.34 1.78
N ILE A 229 -11.82 -13.38 1.35
CA ILE A 229 -11.13 -12.43 2.25
C ILE A 229 -12.16 -11.54 2.96
N LEU A 230 -13.10 -10.94 2.21
CA LEU A 230 -14.12 -10.05 2.78
C LEU A 230 -15.09 -10.81 3.69
N ALA A 231 -15.49 -12.03 3.32
CA ALA A 231 -16.29 -12.90 4.16
C ALA A 231 -15.58 -13.22 5.48
N TYR A 232 -14.29 -13.52 5.44
CA TYR A 232 -13.49 -13.80 6.62
C TYR A 232 -13.47 -12.63 7.62
N TYR A 233 -13.35 -11.39 7.12
CA TYR A 233 -13.47 -10.19 7.94
C TYR A 233 -14.88 -10.05 8.53
N ARG A 234 -15.91 -10.17 7.70
CA ARG A 234 -17.32 -10.01 8.10
C ARG A 234 -17.76 -11.02 9.17
N GLU A 235 -17.36 -12.28 9.04
CA GLU A 235 -17.63 -13.35 10.02
C GLU A 235 -17.07 -13.06 11.41
N ARG A 236 -16.09 -12.16 11.52
CA ARG A 236 -15.47 -11.72 12.78
C ARG A 236 -15.94 -10.35 13.24
N GLY A 237 -16.99 -9.81 12.62
CA GLY A 237 -17.62 -8.54 13.00
C GLY A 237 -16.95 -7.30 12.41
N PHE A 238 -15.90 -7.45 11.59
CA PHE A 238 -15.26 -6.33 10.91
C PHE A 238 -16.11 -5.81 9.76
N ARG A 239 -15.92 -4.53 9.44
CA ARG A 239 -16.55 -3.90 8.28
C ARG A 239 -15.61 -3.90 7.10
N THR A 240 -16.14 -3.80 5.89
CA THR A 240 -15.34 -3.75 4.66
C THR A 240 -15.71 -2.57 3.78
N ALA A 241 -14.71 -2.04 3.09
CA ALA A 241 -14.86 -0.98 2.09
C ALA A 241 -14.21 -1.39 0.77
N LEU A 242 -14.78 -0.92 -0.34
CA LEU A 242 -14.16 -1.01 -1.65
C LEU A 242 -13.80 0.39 -2.14
N ASP A 243 -12.51 0.57 -2.42
CA ASP A 243 -11.98 1.73 -3.12
C ASP A 243 -12.16 1.57 -4.63
N ASP A 244 -12.45 2.68 -5.32
CA ASP A 244 -12.78 2.81 -6.76
C ASP A 244 -13.36 1.55 -7.48
N THR A 245 -14.66 1.53 -7.71
CA THR A 245 -15.28 0.50 -8.57
C THR A 245 -15.05 0.71 -10.08
N GLY A 246 -14.21 1.68 -10.49
CA GLY A 246 -13.95 2.06 -11.87
C GLY A 246 -12.92 1.20 -12.61
N ALA A 247 -11.84 0.76 -11.96
CA ALA A 247 -10.71 0.12 -12.64
C ALA A 247 -10.76 -1.43 -12.69
N GLY A 248 -11.49 -2.09 -11.79
CA GLY A 248 -11.51 -3.57 -11.69
C GLY A 248 -12.84 -4.22 -11.28
N PHE A 249 -13.83 -3.44 -10.84
CA PHE A 249 -15.12 -3.93 -10.36
C PHE A 249 -16.30 -3.41 -11.18
N SER A 250 -16.11 -3.27 -12.49
CA SER A 250 -17.16 -2.82 -13.43
C SER A 250 -18.34 -3.81 -13.54
N ASP A 251 -18.20 -5.02 -12.99
CA ASP A 251 -19.29 -5.98 -12.87
C ASP A 251 -20.13 -5.70 -11.61
N GLU A 252 -21.29 -5.09 -11.81
CA GLU A 252 -22.30 -4.86 -10.77
C GLU A 252 -22.71 -6.16 -10.05
N GLY A 253 -22.71 -7.29 -10.76
CA GLY A 253 -23.01 -8.61 -10.20
C GLY A 253 -21.95 -9.06 -9.20
N LEU A 254 -20.68 -8.78 -9.46
CA LEU A 254 -19.60 -9.04 -8.51
C LEU A 254 -19.73 -8.16 -7.27
N LEU A 255 -19.96 -6.86 -7.44
CA LEU A 255 -20.11 -5.93 -6.31
C LEU A 255 -21.26 -6.31 -5.37
N LYS A 256 -22.38 -6.77 -5.93
CA LYS A 256 -23.52 -7.32 -5.17
C LYS A 256 -23.14 -8.57 -4.38
N GLN A 257 -22.24 -9.41 -4.89
CA GLN A 257 -21.74 -10.58 -4.17
C GLN A 257 -20.72 -10.25 -3.08
N LEU A 258 -19.87 -9.25 -3.30
CA LEU A 258 -18.91 -8.78 -2.29
C LEU A 258 -19.66 -8.15 -1.10
N ALA A 259 -20.74 -7.42 -1.38
CA ALA A 259 -21.62 -6.77 -0.40
C ALA A 259 -20.82 -6.00 0.68
N PRO A 260 -19.98 -5.01 0.28
CA PRO A 260 -19.21 -4.21 1.22
C PRO A 260 -20.12 -3.30 2.06
N ASN A 261 -19.61 -2.84 3.20
CA ASN A 261 -20.33 -1.88 4.03
C ASN A 261 -20.19 -0.45 3.50
N TYR A 262 -19.08 -0.14 2.84
CA TYR A 262 -18.79 1.16 2.26
C TYR A 262 -18.32 1.01 0.81
N MET A 263 -18.70 1.97 -0.02
CA MET A 263 -18.18 2.11 -1.37
C MET A 263 -17.62 3.52 -1.51
N LYS A 264 -16.38 3.64 -1.98
CA LYS A 264 -15.68 4.91 -2.10
C LYS A 264 -15.66 5.39 -3.56
N LEU A 265 -16.11 6.62 -3.79
CA LEU A 265 -16.03 7.29 -5.08
C LEU A 265 -14.68 7.98 -5.17
N ASP A 266 -13.85 7.53 -6.11
CA ASP A 266 -12.51 8.08 -6.34
C ASP A 266 -12.53 9.59 -6.64
N ARG A 267 -11.44 10.25 -6.24
CA ARG A 267 -11.18 11.67 -6.46
C ARG A 267 -11.27 12.07 -7.94
N GLY A 268 -10.87 11.20 -8.86
CA GLY A 268 -10.98 11.41 -10.30
C GLY A 268 -12.40 11.71 -10.75
N TRP A 269 -13.40 11.11 -10.10
CA TRP A 269 -14.82 11.34 -10.36
C TRP A 269 -15.44 12.40 -9.44
N ALA A 270 -14.99 12.51 -8.19
CA ALA A 270 -15.54 13.47 -7.24
C ALA A 270 -15.06 14.91 -7.49
N HIS A 271 -13.79 15.13 -7.84
CA HIS A 271 -13.23 16.46 -8.03
C HIS A 271 -13.79 17.13 -9.30
N GLY A 272 -14.35 18.34 -9.18
CA GLY A 272 -14.98 19.08 -10.27
C GLY A 272 -16.33 18.51 -10.71
N VAL A 273 -16.94 17.61 -9.94
CA VAL A 273 -18.26 17.01 -10.24
C VAL A 273 -19.36 18.08 -10.32
N ALA A 274 -19.26 19.19 -9.58
CA ALA A 274 -20.27 20.24 -9.64
C ALA A 274 -20.37 20.89 -11.04
N ALA A 275 -19.27 20.93 -11.80
CA ALA A 275 -19.19 21.63 -13.09
C ALA A 275 -19.22 20.71 -14.32
N ARG A 276 -19.14 19.38 -14.15
CA ARG A 276 -18.86 18.43 -15.23
C ARG A 276 -19.91 17.33 -15.37
N ALA A 277 -20.71 17.38 -16.42
CA ALA A 277 -21.80 16.44 -16.65
C ALA A 277 -21.35 14.97 -16.71
N ASP A 278 -20.19 14.69 -17.28
CA ASP A 278 -19.61 13.33 -17.35
C ASP A 278 -19.31 12.77 -15.95
N LYS A 279 -18.75 13.60 -15.07
CA LYS A 279 -18.51 13.24 -13.67
C LYS A 279 -19.80 13.09 -12.86
N GLN A 280 -20.77 13.98 -13.11
CA GLN A 280 -22.09 13.91 -12.47
C GLN A 280 -22.81 12.60 -12.79
N GLU A 281 -22.78 12.19 -14.05
CA GLU A 281 -23.38 10.92 -14.48
C GLU A 281 -22.71 9.73 -13.80
N ALA A 282 -21.37 9.69 -13.77
CA ALA A 282 -20.60 8.65 -13.09
C ALA A 282 -20.93 8.59 -11.58
N ALA A 283 -20.91 9.73 -10.90
CA ALA A 283 -21.23 9.83 -9.47
C ALA A 283 -22.68 9.40 -9.15
N LEU A 284 -23.65 9.73 -10.02
CA LEU A 284 -25.04 9.29 -9.84
C LEU A 284 -25.21 7.78 -10.09
N ARG A 285 -24.50 7.22 -11.07
CA ARG A 285 -24.49 5.77 -11.32
C ARG A 285 -23.91 5.03 -10.12
N PHE A 286 -22.76 5.48 -9.63
CA PHE A 286 -22.11 4.94 -8.44
C PHE A 286 -23.04 4.96 -7.22
N LEU A 287 -23.68 6.10 -6.97
CA LEU A 287 -24.61 6.25 -5.85
C LEU A 287 -25.81 5.31 -5.93
N ARG A 288 -26.38 5.11 -7.13
CA ARG A 288 -27.46 4.13 -7.33
C ARG A 288 -27.00 2.71 -6.98
N LEU A 289 -25.83 2.32 -7.47
CA LEU A 289 -25.27 1.00 -7.21
C LEU A 289 -24.98 0.77 -5.71
N ALA A 290 -24.39 1.76 -5.04
CA ALA A 290 -24.15 1.70 -3.60
C ALA A 290 -25.45 1.48 -2.82
N ARG A 291 -26.52 2.21 -3.17
CA ARG A 291 -27.85 2.04 -2.56
C ARG A 291 -28.48 0.68 -2.85
N GLU A 292 -28.37 0.17 -4.08
CA GLU A 292 -28.86 -1.17 -4.44
C GLU A 292 -28.17 -2.29 -3.63
N ILE A 293 -26.88 -2.13 -3.37
CA ILE A 293 -26.07 -3.06 -2.56
C ILE A 293 -26.37 -2.88 -1.06
N GLY A 294 -26.81 -1.70 -0.64
CA GLY A 294 -26.94 -1.31 0.77
C GLY A 294 -25.61 -0.86 1.39
N ALA A 295 -24.66 -0.42 0.57
CA ALA A 295 -23.39 0.14 1.01
C ALA A 295 -23.51 1.67 1.23
N VAL A 296 -22.79 2.18 2.21
CA VAL A 296 -22.71 3.62 2.49
C VAL A 296 -21.78 4.28 1.46
N PRO A 297 -22.28 5.25 0.66
CA PRO A 297 -21.46 5.96 -0.33
C PRO A 297 -20.57 7.01 0.36
N LEU A 298 -19.25 6.88 0.13
CA LEU A 298 -18.22 7.80 0.62
C LEU A 298 -17.55 8.48 -0.57
N ALA A 299 -17.49 9.80 -0.62
CA ALA A 299 -16.79 10.52 -1.68
C ALA A 299 -15.41 11.01 -1.23
N GLU A 300 -14.40 10.77 -2.07
CA GLU A 300 -13.01 11.08 -1.76
C GLU A 300 -12.44 12.27 -2.52
N GLY A 301 -11.34 12.82 -2.02
CA GLY A 301 -10.63 13.90 -2.68
C GLY A 301 -11.44 15.19 -2.80
N ILE A 302 -12.34 15.43 -1.85
CA ILE A 302 -13.13 16.65 -1.78
C ILE A 302 -12.24 17.82 -1.37
N GLU A 303 -12.02 18.74 -2.30
CA GLU A 303 -11.21 19.95 -2.09
C GLU A 303 -12.04 21.23 -2.27
N GLU A 304 -13.14 21.17 -3.01
CA GLU A 304 -14.00 22.32 -3.30
C GLU A 304 -15.37 22.20 -2.62
N GLN A 305 -15.84 23.30 -2.04
CA GLN A 305 -17.16 23.39 -1.40
C GLN A 305 -18.30 23.04 -2.37
N ALA A 306 -18.18 23.44 -3.64
CA ALA A 306 -19.19 23.17 -4.65
C ALA A 306 -19.37 21.66 -4.93
N ASP A 307 -18.28 20.89 -4.99
CA ASP A 307 -18.33 19.43 -5.18
C ASP A 307 -18.97 18.74 -3.98
N TYR A 308 -18.61 19.17 -2.77
CA TYR A 308 -19.21 18.69 -1.53
C TYR A 308 -20.72 18.92 -1.50
N ASP A 309 -21.15 20.17 -1.73
CA ASP A 309 -22.58 20.53 -1.70
C ASP A 309 -23.36 19.74 -2.76
N TRP A 310 -22.81 19.62 -3.97
CA TRP A 310 -23.43 18.84 -5.04
C TRP A 310 -23.61 17.38 -4.61
N LEU A 311 -22.55 16.69 -4.19
CA LEU A 311 -22.62 15.28 -3.80
C LEU A 311 -23.55 15.05 -2.60
N ARG A 312 -23.46 15.91 -1.57
CA ARG A 312 -24.32 15.88 -0.39
C ARG A 312 -25.79 15.98 -0.74
N GLU A 313 -26.18 16.95 -1.58
CA GLU A 313 -27.58 17.13 -1.98
C GLU A 313 -28.16 15.92 -2.72
N ARG A 314 -27.34 15.12 -3.39
CA ARG A 314 -27.79 13.90 -4.09
C ARG A 314 -27.85 12.69 -3.14
N GLY A 315 -27.31 12.83 -1.93
CA GLY A 315 -27.37 11.85 -0.84
C GLY A 315 -26.18 10.91 -0.80
N TYR A 316 -24.97 11.43 -1.09
CA TYR A 316 -23.75 10.86 -0.53
C TYR A 316 -23.73 11.11 0.99
N GLU A 317 -23.26 10.13 1.76
CA GLU A 317 -23.41 10.14 3.22
C GLU A 317 -22.10 10.48 3.94
N LEU A 318 -20.96 10.09 3.35
CA LEU A 318 -19.64 10.30 3.92
C LEU A 318 -18.72 11.02 2.94
N PHE A 319 -17.78 11.79 3.49
CA PHE A 319 -16.87 12.61 2.70
C PHE A 319 -15.46 12.62 3.29
N GLN A 320 -14.46 12.60 2.42
CA GLN A 320 -13.05 12.69 2.76
C GLN A 320 -12.32 13.58 1.76
N GLY A 321 -11.42 14.42 2.25
CA GLY A 321 -10.64 15.31 1.39
C GLY A 321 -9.99 16.45 2.14
N TYR A 322 -9.18 17.25 1.44
CA TYR A 322 -8.44 18.34 2.05
C TYR A 322 -9.34 19.50 2.52
N LEU A 323 -10.59 19.55 2.04
CA LEU A 323 -11.60 20.46 2.58
C LEU A 323 -11.85 20.21 4.09
N PHE A 324 -11.77 18.96 4.54
CA PHE A 324 -12.05 18.56 5.94
C PHE A 324 -10.80 18.33 6.77
N GLY A 325 -9.69 17.94 6.12
CA GLY A 325 -8.41 17.78 6.78
C GLY A 325 -7.40 17.00 5.93
N ARG A 326 -6.14 17.39 6.06
CA ARG A 326 -5.02 16.62 5.52
C ARG A 326 -4.68 15.45 6.44
N PRO A 327 -4.09 14.37 5.92
CA PRO A 327 -3.54 13.31 6.76
C PRO A 327 -2.52 13.91 7.75
N ALA A 328 -2.71 13.65 9.03
CA ALA A 328 -1.84 14.11 10.11
C ALA A 328 -1.47 12.94 11.02
N PRO A 329 -0.38 13.00 11.82
CA PRO A 329 -0.09 11.98 12.82
C PRO A 329 -1.33 11.69 13.67
N VAL A 330 -1.59 10.41 13.97
CA VAL A 330 -2.74 10.03 14.81
C VAL A 330 -2.65 10.82 16.12
N PRO A 331 -3.71 11.58 16.50
CA PRO A 331 -3.73 12.29 17.76
C PRO A 331 -3.39 11.34 18.90
N ALA A 332 -2.68 11.83 19.92
CA ALA A 332 -2.62 11.09 21.17
C ALA A 332 -4.06 10.85 21.66
N PRO A 333 -4.34 9.79 22.43
CA PRO A 333 -5.63 9.63 23.08
C PRO A 333 -5.83 10.81 24.04
N ASP A 334 -6.49 11.85 23.57
CA ASP A 334 -6.69 13.08 24.33
C ASP A 334 -7.91 12.91 25.22
N GLY A 335 -7.69 12.88 26.53
CA GLY A 335 -8.69 13.33 27.50
C GLY A 335 -8.87 14.84 27.32
N GLY A 336 -9.69 15.27 26.35
CA GLY A 336 -9.99 16.67 26.13
C GLY A 336 -10.43 16.95 24.70
N SER A 337 -11.64 17.50 24.56
CA SER A 337 -12.32 17.93 23.34
C SER A 337 -11.44 18.14 22.10
N ALA A 338 -11.74 17.40 21.04
CA ALA A 338 -11.21 17.66 19.70
C ALA A 338 -11.44 19.13 19.30
N PRO A 339 -10.51 19.75 18.54
CA PRO A 339 -10.79 21.04 17.92
C PRO A 339 -11.93 20.81 16.91
N ALA A 340 -13.06 21.46 17.15
CA ALA A 340 -14.08 21.61 16.13
C ALA A 340 -13.45 22.41 14.98
N ALA A 341 -13.21 21.76 13.85
CA ALA A 341 -12.94 22.49 12.62
C ALA A 341 -14.25 23.20 12.24
N ALA A 342 -14.44 24.42 12.75
CA ALA A 342 -15.52 25.28 12.30
C ALA A 342 -15.25 25.64 10.83
N LEU A 343 -16.12 25.16 9.94
CA LEU A 343 -16.19 25.67 8.57
C LEU A 343 -16.44 27.18 8.62
N PRO A 344 -15.81 27.99 7.73
CA PRO A 344 -16.12 29.40 7.65
C PRO A 344 -17.60 29.57 7.28
N ALA A 345 -18.35 30.26 8.14
CA ALA A 345 -19.72 30.65 7.86
C ALA A 345 -19.73 31.48 6.57
N GLY A 346 -20.47 31.02 5.56
CA GLY A 346 -20.67 31.75 4.32
C GLY A 346 -21.30 33.11 4.62
N GLU A 347 -20.65 34.19 4.18
CA GLU A 347 -21.26 35.51 4.16
C GLU A 347 -22.42 35.50 3.17
N SER A 348 -23.63 35.53 3.72
CA SER A 348 -24.84 35.91 2.99
C SER A 348 -24.74 37.37 2.56
N SER A 349 -24.33 37.63 1.31
CA SER A 349 -24.60 38.93 0.69
C SER A 349 -25.94 38.86 -0.04
N SER A 350 -26.99 39.11 0.72
CA SER A 350 -28.22 39.70 0.22
C SER A 350 -27.96 41.20 0.06
N THR A 351 -27.93 41.70 -1.16
CA THR A 351 -28.45 43.04 -1.45
C THR A 351 -29.12 43.05 -2.81
N ALA A 352 -30.41 43.30 -2.78
CA ALA A 352 -31.24 43.57 -3.94
C ALA A 352 -31.07 45.02 -4.40
N LEU A 353 -31.25 45.22 -5.72
CA LEU A 353 -31.93 46.36 -6.38
C LEU A 353 -31.44 47.79 -6.10
N ALA A 354 -30.88 48.45 -7.12
CA ALA A 354 -31.45 49.62 -7.81
C ALA A 354 -30.37 50.35 -8.64
N GLY A 355 -30.62 50.57 -9.93
CA GLY A 355 -29.77 51.37 -10.82
C GLY A 355 -29.69 50.81 -12.23
#